data_AF-A0A6S7LSX2-F1
#
_entry.id   AF-A0A6S7LSX2-F1
#
_cell.length_a   1.000
_cell.length_b   1.000
_cell.length_c   1.000
_cell.angle_alpha   90.00
_cell.angle_beta   90.00
_cell.angle_gamma   90.00
#
_symmetry.space_group_name_H-M   'P 1'
#
loop_
_entity.id
_entity.type
_entity.pdbx_description
1 polymer ?
#
loop_
_entity_poly.entity_id
_entity_poly.type
_entity_poly.pdbx_seq_one_letter_code
_entity_poly.pdbx_strand_id
1 'polypeptide(L)'
;MVGDGDSSTHSAVVESKPYGEDCIPNKLECIGHVQKRVGSRLRRLKNSNKGRKLSDGKGLSGKGRLTDGKIDVLPNYYGLAIRENLDDVNKMANAIQASLLHVASTDENPQHHLCPKGNDIFQDLSKPELLNKCTHGLTQNANECLNGQIWDRCPKTTYVEQETVALATNLAVLKFNDGDISFLKIFEDLDISPGLFTCKGADDCDKARIKL
;
A
#
# COMPACT_ATOMS: atom_id res chain seq x y z
N MET A 1 11.83 -6.43 32.06
CA MET A 1 12.00 -6.89 30.66
C MET A 1 13.00 -5.97 30.00
N VAL A 2 14.07 -6.49 29.40
CA VAL A 2 15.07 -5.68 28.69
C VAL A 2 14.92 -5.97 27.21
N GLY A 3 14.61 -4.94 26.43
CA GLY A 3 14.46 -5.04 24.99
C GLY A 3 15.24 -3.93 24.30
N ASP A 4 16.53 -4.18 24.02
CA ASP A 4 17.22 -3.66 22.84
C ASP A 4 18.57 -4.36 22.65
N GLY A 5 19.05 -4.37 21.41
CA GLY A 5 20.05 -5.27 20.82
C GLY A 5 21.50 -5.22 21.31
N ASP A 6 21.79 -4.73 22.51
CA ASP A 6 23.13 -4.87 23.11
C ASP A 6 23.15 -6.04 24.08
N SER A 7 23.66 -7.18 23.60
CA SER A 7 23.77 -8.40 24.40
C SER A 7 24.71 -8.24 25.60
N SER A 8 25.62 -7.26 25.57
CA SER A 8 26.50 -6.89 26.68
C SER A 8 25.72 -6.29 27.86
N THR A 9 24.69 -5.48 27.58
CA THR A 9 23.87 -4.84 28.60
C THR A 9 23.01 -5.85 29.35
N HIS A 10 22.48 -6.88 28.67
CA HIS A 10 21.73 -7.95 29.33
C HIS A 10 22.59 -8.72 30.33
N SER A 11 23.81 -9.12 29.93
CA SER A 11 24.74 -9.81 30.84
C SER A 11 25.07 -8.96 32.08
N ALA A 12 25.35 -7.66 31.91
CA ALA A 12 25.62 -6.76 33.03
C ALA A 12 24.41 -6.56 33.96
N VAL A 13 23.20 -6.53 33.40
CA VAL A 13 21.95 -6.43 34.19
C VAL A 13 21.68 -7.73 34.96
N VAL A 14 21.95 -8.89 34.38
CA VAL A 14 21.83 -10.18 35.09
C VAL A 14 22.86 -10.29 36.21
N GLU A 15 24.10 -9.85 35.97
CA GLU A 15 25.18 -9.88 36.97
C GLU A 15 24.94 -8.90 38.13
N SER A 16 24.43 -7.70 37.85
CA SER A 16 24.15 -6.69 38.88
C SER A 16 22.95 -7.02 39.79
N LYS A 17 22.16 -8.04 39.47
CA LYS A 17 21.00 -8.53 40.26
C LYS A 17 20.16 -7.40 40.89
N PRO A 18 19.74 -6.37 40.12
CA PRO A 18 19.14 -5.15 40.67
C PRO A 18 17.81 -5.38 41.41
N TYR A 19 17.18 -6.54 41.20
CA TYR A 19 15.89 -6.91 41.80
C TYR A 19 15.99 -8.16 42.70
N GLY A 20 17.20 -8.55 43.12
CA GLY A 20 17.45 -9.75 43.94
C GLY A 20 17.82 -11.00 43.15
N GLU A 21 18.23 -12.06 43.85
CA GLU A 21 18.73 -13.31 43.22
C GLU A 21 17.64 -14.08 42.46
N ASP A 22 16.38 -13.96 42.89
CA ASP A 22 15.25 -14.70 42.33
C ASP A 22 14.66 -14.04 41.07
N CYS A 23 15.05 -12.80 40.76
CA CYS A 23 14.48 -12.02 39.66
C CYS A 23 15.47 -11.92 38.49
N ILE A 24 15.59 -12.99 37.70
CA ILE A 24 16.45 -13.04 36.51
C ILE A 24 15.67 -12.50 35.29
N PRO A 25 16.09 -11.39 34.66
CA PRO A 25 15.37 -10.83 33.51
C PRO A 25 15.48 -11.72 32.27
N ASN A 26 14.32 -12.10 31.73
CA ASN A 26 14.24 -12.79 30.43
C ASN A 26 14.65 -11.87 29.28
N LYS A 27 15.54 -12.36 28.42
CA LYS A 27 15.92 -11.70 27.18
C LYS A 27 14.88 -11.99 26.11
N LEU A 28 14.27 -10.94 25.58
CA LEU A 28 13.39 -11.03 24.42
C LEU A 28 14.09 -10.44 23.19
N GLU A 29 13.77 -10.97 22.01
CA GLU A 29 14.28 -10.46 20.74
C GLU A 29 13.19 -9.64 20.05
N CYS A 30 13.52 -8.42 19.60
CA CYS A 30 12.56 -7.64 18.83
C CYS A 30 12.46 -8.17 17.40
N ILE A 31 11.25 -8.13 16.82
CA ILE A 31 10.98 -8.61 15.46
C ILE A 31 11.93 -7.94 14.46
N GLY A 32 12.16 -6.62 14.59
CA GLY A 32 13.08 -5.87 13.74
C GLY A 32 14.52 -6.40 13.77
N HIS A 33 15.00 -6.87 14.93
CA HIS A 33 16.32 -7.48 15.05
C HIS A 33 16.38 -8.83 14.31
N VAL A 34 15.33 -9.66 14.43
CA VAL A 34 15.25 -10.92 13.69
C VAL A 34 15.17 -10.69 12.18
N GLN A 35 14.39 -9.69 11.73
CA GLN A 35 14.35 -9.29 10.32
C GLN A 35 15.73 -8.90 9.79
N LYS A 36 16.47 -8.04 10.51
CA LYS A 36 17.85 -7.67 10.17
C LYS A 36 18.75 -8.90 10.06
N ARG A 37 18.64 -9.83 11.02
CA ARG A 37 19.41 -11.09 11.03
C ARG A 37 19.13 -11.95 9.80
N VAL A 38 17.86 -12.09 9.39
CA VAL A 38 17.47 -12.80 8.16
C VAL A 38 18.12 -12.16 6.94
N GLY A 39 17.98 -10.84 6.78
CA GLY A 39 18.59 -10.11 5.66
C GLY A 39 20.11 -10.27 5.61
N SER A 40 20.81 -10.13 6.74
CA SER A 40 22.26 -10.33 6.81
C SER A 40 22.67 -11.76 6.45
N ARG A 41 21.93 -12.77 6.90
CA ARG A 41 22.20 -14.18 6.57
C ARG A 41 22.01 -14.46 5.09
N LEU A 42 20.97 -13.92 4.46
CA LEU A 42 20.73 -14.05 3.02
C LEU A 42 21.84 -13.39 2.19
N ARG A 43 22.30 -12.18 2.58
CA ARG A 43 23.44 -11.51 1.93
C ARG A 43 24.72 -12.34 2.07
N ARG A 44 24.99 -12.87 3.26
CA ARG A 44 26.14 -13.77 3.50
C ARG A 44 26.06 -15.03 2.63
N LEU A 45 24.90 -15.67 2.56
CA LEU A 45 24.66 -16.86 1.73
C LEU A 45 24.90 -16.58 0.24
N LYS A 46 24.39 -15.44 -0.26
CA LYS A 46 24.62 -14.99 -1.63
C LYS A 46 26.11 -14.79 -1.90
N ASN A 47 26.82 -14.13 -1.00
CA ASN A 47 28.24 -13.83 -1.14
C ASN A 47 29.12 -15.08 -1.05
N SER A 48 28.83 -16.00 -0.12
CA SER A 48 29.57 -17.25 0.04
C SER A 48 29.38 -18.21 -1.14
N ASN A 49 28.30 -18.04 -1.92
CA ASN A 49 28.03 -18.83 -3.13
C ASN A 49 28.41 -18.11 -4.42
N LYS A 50 29.11 -16.97 -4.35
CA LYS A 50 29.58 -16.26 -5.54
C LYS A 50 30.52 -17.16 -6.35
N GLY A 51 30.25 -17.30 -7.64
CA GLY A 51 31.03 -18.16 -8.55
C GLY A 51 30.67 -19.65 -8.51
N ARG A 52 29.98 -20.13 -7.48
CA ARG A 52 29.48 -21.51 -7.44
C ARG A 52 28.30 -21.67 -8.40
N LYS A 53 28.29 -22.80 -9.12
CA LYS A 53 27.19 -23.18 -10.02
C LYS A 53 26.30 -24.20 -9.32
N LEU A 54 25.00 -24.05 -9.49
CA LEU A 54 24.00 -25.03 -9.11
C LEU A 54 23.93 -26.15 -10.16
N SER A 55 23.09 -27.16 -9.94
CA SER A 55 22.90 -28.28 -10.87
C SER A 55 22.50 -27.84 -12.29
N ASP A 56 21.86 -26.69 -12.42
CA ASP A 56 21.47 -26.08 -13.70
C ASP A 56 22.58 -25.24 -14.37
N GLY A 57 23.81 -25.27 -13.87
CA GLY A 57 24.96 -24.55 -14.43
C GLY A 57 24.94 -23.03 -14.20
N LYS A 58 23.93 -22.50 -13.51
CA LYS A 58 23.81 -21.06 -13.18
C LYS A 58 24.16 -20.79 -11.72
N GLY A 59 24.45 -19.54 -11.40
CA GLY A 59 24.77 -19.12 -10.03
C GLY A 59 23.52 -18.99 -9.15
N LEU A 60 23.71 -18.89 -7.83
CA LEU A 60 22.62 -18.67 -6.86
C LEU A 60 21.88 -17.35 -7.07
N SER A 61 22.59 -16.31 -7.53
CA SER A 61 22.05 -14.97 -7.79
C SER A 61 21.92 -14.68 -9.28
N GLY A 62 21.02 -13.75 -9.63
CA GLY A 62 20.80 -13.30 -11.01
C GLY A 62 19.31 -13.18 -11.35
N LYS A 63 19.02 -12.90 -12.63
CA LYS A 63 17.63 -12.79 -13.12
C LYS A 63 16.84 -14.07 -12.81
N GLY A 64 15.66 -13.91 -12.21
CA GLY A 64 14.80 -15.02 -11.79
C GLY A 64 15.27 -15.77 -10.53
N ARG A 65 16.36 -15.33 -9.87
CA ARG A 65 16.94 -16.00 -8.69
C ARG A 65 17.02 -15.06 -7.49
N LEU A 66 17.90 -15.36 -6.53
CA LEU A 66 18.12 -14.53 -5.35
C LEU A 66 18.80 -13.21 -5.74
N THR A 67 18.00 -12.16 -5.90
CA THR A 67 18.44 -10.78 -6.16
C THR A 67 18.50 -9.96 -4.88
N ASP A 68 19.20 -8.82 -4.90
CA ASP A 68 19.19 -7.91 -3.74
C ASP A 68 17.78 -7.43 -3.41
N GLY A 69 16.95 -7.13 -4.43
CA GLY A 69 15.54 -6.81 -4.22
C GLY A 69 14.76 -7.91 -3.49
N LYS A 70 14.96 -9.20 -3.82
CA LYS A 70 14.35 -10.30 -3.06
C LYS A 70 14.87 -10.35 -1.61
N ILE A 71 16.16 -10.08 -1.40
CA ILE A 71 16.79 -10.05 -0.07
C ILE A 71 16.26 -8.87 0.77
N ASP A 72 15.90 -7.75 0.16
CA ASP A 72 15.35 -6.59 0.85
C ASP A 72 13.88 -6.81 1.27
N VAL A 73 13.12 -7.59 0.49
CA VAL A 73 11.70 -7.86 0.75
C VAL A 73 11.47 -9.03 1.71
N LEU A 74 12.25 -10.12 1.60
CA LEU A 74 12.05 -11.33 2.41
C LEU A 74 12.02 -11.09 3.94
N PRO A 75 12.90 -10.26 4.53
CA PRO A 75 12.82 -9.90 5.93
C PRO A 75 11.50 -9.23 6.32
N ASN A 76 10.87 -8.47 5.42
CA ASN A 76 9.60 -7.82 5.70
C ASN A 76 8.47 -8.83 5.81
N TYR A 77 8.40 -9.79 4.88
CA TYR A 77 7.45 -10.90 4.97
C TYR A 77 7.67 -11.76 6.21
N TYR A 78 8.93 -12.04 6.56
CA TYR A 78 9.26 -12.75 7.80
C TYR A 78 8.72 -12.03 9.03
N GLY A 79 8.92 -10.70 9.12
CA GLY A 79 8.39 -9.91 10.22
C GLY A 79 6.86 -9.83 10.24
N LEU A 80 6.22 -9.77 9.06
CA LEU A 80 4.76 -9.77 8.93
C LEU A 80 4.16 -11.07 9.45
N ALA A 81 4.71 -12.22 9.02
CA ALA A 81 4.27 -13.53 9.46
C ALA A 81 4.33 -13.71 10.99
N ILE A 82 5.33 -13.11 11.66
CA ILE A 82 5.41 -13.08 13.12
C ILE A 82 4.30 -12.22 13.72
N ARG A 83 4.10 -10.99 13.22
CA ARG A 83 3.12 -10.05 13.77
C ARG A 83 1.67 -10.55 13.64
N GLU A 84 1.37 -11.29 12.58
CA GLU A 84 0.02 -11.83 12.32
C GLU A 84 -0.29 -13.11 13.12
N ASN A 85 0.70 -13.74 13.76
CA ASN A 85 0.56 -15.03 14.43
C ASN A 85 1.24 -15.02 15.81
N LEU A 86 1.12 -13.92 16.57
CA LEU A 86 1.78 -13.76 17.88
C LEU A 86 1.29 -14.75 18.94
N ASP A 87 0.09 -15.29 18.75
CA ASP A 87 -0.61 -16.22 19.64
C ASP A 87 -0.23 -17.70 19.39
N ASP A 88 0.32 -18.04 18.22
CA ASP A 88 0.56 -19.41 17.81
C ASP A 88 1.88 -19.58 17.02
N VAL A 89 2.87 -20.18 17.69
CA VAL A 89 4.20 -20.43 17.13
C VAL A 89 4.17 -21.36 15.92
N ASN A 90 3.23 -22.31 15.85
CA ASN A 90 3.12 -23.22 14.71
C ASN A 90 2.56 -22.49 13.49
N LYS A 91 1.52 -21.66 13.67
CA LYS A 91 1.01 -20.81 12.59
C LYS A 91 2.05 -19.82 12.12
N MET A 92 2.82 -19.23 13.04
CA MET A 92 3.95 -18.35 12.72
C MET A 92 4.98 -19.07 11.83
N ALA A 93 5.40 -20.28 12.21
CA ALA A 93 6.34 -21.08 11.43
C ALA A 93 5.79 -21.40 10.03
N ASN A 94 4.52 -21.81 9.95
CA ASN A 94 3.85 -22.10 8.69
C ASN A 94 3.74 -20.86 7.78
N ALA A 95 3.40 -19.69 8.33
CA ALA A 95 3.29 -18.44 7.58
C ALA A 95 4.66 -17.95 7.06
N ILE A 96 5.72 -18.13 7.86
CA ILE A 96 7.10 -17.86 7.43
C ILE A 96 7.47 -18.78 6.25
N GLN A 97 7.14 -20.07 6.36
CA GLN A 97 7.43 -21.03 5.30
C GLN A 97 6.60 -20.74 4.03
N ALA A 98 5.32 -20.39 4.19
CA ALA A 98 4.45 -19.98 3.09
C ALA A 98 5.03 -18.78 2.34
N SER A 99 5.57 -17.79 3.05
CA SER A 99 6.22 -16.62 2.44
C SER A 99 7.41 -17.00 1.57
N LEU A 100 8.25 -17.94 2.05
CA LEU A 100 9.41 -18.41 1.29
C LEU A 100 8.98 -19.21 0.04
N LEU A 101 8.03 -20.12 0.20
CA LEU A 101 7.51 -20.94 -0.89
C LEU A 101 6.81 -20.08 -1.94
N HIS A 102 6.05 -19.07 -1.53
CA HIS A 102 5.41 -18.13 -2.44
C HIS A 102 6.45 -17.38 -3.30
N VAL A 103 7.55 -16.92 -2.70
CA VAL A 103 8.65 -16.24 -3.44
C VAL A 103 9.43 -17.19 -4.37
N ALA A 104 9.38 -18.50 -4.10
CA ALA A 104 9.97 -19.56 -4.91
C ALA A 104 8.99 -20.17 -5.94
N SER A 105 7.70 -19.85 -5.84
CA SER A 105 6.64 -20.35 -6.71
C SER A 105 6.80 -19.83 -8.13
N THR A 106 6.46 -20.67 -9.11
CA THR A 106 6.33 -20.28 -10.52
C THR A 106 5.05 -20.86 -11.10
N ASP A 107 4.61 -20.36 -12.26
CA ASP A 107 3.41 -20.88 -12.94
C ASP A 107 3.54 -22.37 -13.26
N GLU A 108 4.75 -22.84 -13.61
CA GLU A 108 5.04 -24.24 -13.90
C GLU A 108 5.19 -25.10 -12.63
N ASN A 109 5.52 -24.49 -11.49
CA ASN A 109 5.71 -25.20 -10.22
C ASN A 109 5.10 -24.40 -9.05
N PRO A 110 3.77 -24.45 -8.89
CA PRO A 110 3.08 -23.67 -7.87
C PRO A 110 3.36 -24.22 -6.46
N GLN A 111 3.89 -23.38 -5.57
CA GLN A 111 4.22 -23.76 -4.19
C GLN A 111 3.30 -23.10 -3.15
N HIS A 112 2.00 -23.04 -3.43
CA HIS A 112 1.00 -22.34 -2.60
C HIS A 112 0.36 -23.18 -1.49
N HIS A 113 0.86 -24.39 -1.21
CA HIS A 113 0.20 -25.35 -0.30
C HIS A 113 0.14 -24.91 1.17
N LEU A 114 1.02 -23.99 1.59
CA LEU A 114 0.99 -23.38 2.93
C LEU A 114 0.39 -21.97 2.94
N CYS A 115 0.01 -21.42 1.77
CA CYS A 115 -0.61 -20.10 1.73
C CYS A 115 -1.97 -20.15 2.43
N PRO A 116 -2.32 -19.13 3.23
CA PRO A 116 -3.63 -19.06 3.86
C PRO A 116 -4.71 -19.11 2.77
N LYS A 117 -5.73 -19.95 3.02
CA LYS A 117 -6.88 -20.07 2.13
C LYS A 117 -7.82 -18.90 2.42
N GLY A 118 -7.77 -17.88 1.57
CA GLY A 118 -8.67 -16.73 1.60
C GLY A 118 -8.81 -16.17 0.19
N ASN A 119 -9.84 -15.36 -0.06
CA ASN A 119 -9.92 -14.60 -1.30
C ASN A 119 -8.65 -13.79 -1.45
N ASP A 120 -7.82 -14.17 -2.41
CA ASP A 120 -6.72 -13.34 -2.83
C ASP A 120 -7.32 -11.99 -3.24
N ILE A 121 -6.82 -10.89 -2.68
CA ILE A 121 -7.25 -9.54 -3.06
C ILE A 121 -7.18 -9.41 -4.59
N PHE A 122 -6.20 -10.04 -5.23
CA PHE A 122 -6.10 -10.08 -6.67
C PHE A 122 -7.18 -10.94 -7.33
N GLN A 123 -7.66 -12.03 -6.74
CA GLN A 123 -8.85 -12.74 -7.24
C GLN A 123 -10.10 -11.87 -7.14
N ASP A 124 -10.31 -11.20 -6.01
CA ASP A 124 -11.45 -10.30 -5.84
C ASP A 124 -11.40 -9.11 -6.81
N LEU A 125 -10.22 -8.52 -7.03
CA LEU A 125 -10.00 -7.44 -7.99
C LEU A 125 -9.93 -7.91 -9.44
N SER A 126 -9.83 -9.21 -9.70
CA SER A 126 -9.88 -9.81 -11.05
C SER A 126 -11.27 -10.29 -11.45
N LYS A 127 -12.29 -10.06 -10.62
CA LYS A 127 -13.68 -10.42 -10.93
C LYS A 127 -14.18 -9.71 -12.19
N PRO A 128 -14.80 -10.41 -13.15
CA PRO A 128 -15.30 -9.81 -14.39
C PRO A 128 -16.24 -8.63 -14.16
N GLU A 129 -17.05 -8.64 -13.09
CA GLU A 129 -17.98 -7.55 -12.76
C GLU A 129 -17.26 -6.23 -12.48
N LEU A 130 -16.06 -6.28 -11.88
CA LEU A 130 -15.22 -5.11 -11.64
C LEU A 130 -14.50 -4.72 -12.93
N LEU A 131 -13.85 -5.68 -13.59
CA LEU A 131 -13.04 -5.42 -14.79
C LEU A 131 -13.88 -4.91 -15.98
N ASN A 132 -15.13 -5.36 -16.11
CA ASN A 132 -16.06 -4.86 -17.12
C ASN A 132 -16.29 -3.34 -17.00
N LYS A 133 -16.23 -2.78 -15.78
CA LYS A 133 -16.33 -1.34 -15.55
C LYS A 133 -15.08 -0.57 -15.96
N CYS A 134 -13.94 -1.24 -16.14
CA CYS A 134 -12.68 -0.63 -16.54
C CYS A 134 -12.41 -0.75 -18.06
N THR A 135 -13.31 -1.39 -18.82
CA THR A 135 -13.13 -1.67 -20.26
C THR A 135 -13.00 -0.42 -21.13
N HIS A 136 -13.51 0.72 -20.65
CA HIS A 136 -13.37 2.01 -21.35
C HIS A 136 -11.92 2.54 -21.36
N GLY A 137 -11.03 2.00 -20.51
CA GLY A 137 -9.59 2.33 -20.53
C GLY A 137 -9.24 3.78 -20.20
N LEU A 138 -10.19 4.53 -19.63
CA LEU A 138 -9.99 5.95 -19.26
C LEU A 138 -9.44 6.03 -17.84
N THR A 139 -8.52 6.95 -17.63
CA THR A 139 -8.08 7.36 -16.30
C THR A 139 -9.02 8.42 -15.75
N GLN A 140 -9.12 8.51 -14.42
CA GLN A 140 -9.86 9.59 -13.79
C GLN A 140 -9.16 10.92 -14.12
N ASN A 141 -9.83 11.80 -14.87
CA ASN A 141 -9.33 13.15 -15.10
C ASN A 141 -9.34 13.89 -13.76
N ALA A 142 -8.17 14.22 -13.21
CA ALA A 142 -8.06 14.92 -11.94
C ALA A 142 -8.76 16.29 -11.98
N ASN A 143 -8.79 16.94 -13.15
CA ASN A 143 -9.47 18.21 -13.39
C ASN A 143 -11.01 18.09 -13.37
N GLU A 144 -11.54 16.86 -13.44
CA GLU A 144 -12.99 16.59 -13.53
C GLU A 144 -13.47 15.61 -12.46
N CYS A 145 -12.65 15.24 -11.48
CA CYS A 145 -13.17 14.40 -10.41
C CYS A 145 -14.28 15.17 -9.66
N LEU A 146 -15.50 14.61 -9.58
CA LEU A 146 -16.65 15.24 -8.92
C LEU A 146 -16.28 15.73 -7.50
N ASN A 147 -15.56 14.89 -6.80
CA ASN A 147 -14.97 15.17 -5.51
C ASN A 147 -14.10 16.45 -5.51
N GLY A 148 -13.17 16.58 -6.46
CA GLY A 148 -12.37 17.80 -6.63
C GLY A 148 -13.24 19.03 -6.93
N GLN A 149 -14.23 18.89 -7.80
CA GLN A 149 -15.17 19.97 -8.13
C GLN A 149 -16.00 20.45 -6.93
N ILE A 150 -16.33 19.55 -6.00
CA ILE A 150 -16.98 19.88 -4.73
C ILE A 150 -15.99 20.65 -3.84
N TRP A 151 -14.75 20.18 -3.72
CA TRP A 151 -13.76 20.78 -2.81
C TRP A 151 -13.21 22.13 -3.29
N ASP A 152 -13.20 22.39 -4.60
CA ASP A 152 -12.88 23.71 -5.16
C ASP A 152 -13.89 24.78 -4.70
N ARG A 153 -15.16 24.38 -4.52
CA ARG A 153 -16.24 25.25 -4.05
C ARG A 153 -16.36 25.27 -2.54
N CYS A 154 -16.11 24.14 -1.90
CA CYS A 154 -16.22 23.93 -0.47
C CYS A 154 -14.98 23.19 0.07
N PRO A 155 -13.90 23.92 0.37
CA PRO A 155 -12.65 23.32 0.82
C PRO A 155 -12.84 22.52 2.12
N LYS A 156 -12.19 21.35 2.21
CA LYS A 156 -12.24 20.47 3.40
C LYS A 156 -11.68 21.12 4.67
N THR A 157 -10.90 22.19 4.53
CA THR A 157 -10.22 22.88 5.62
C THR A 157 -11.12 23.90 6.32
N THR A 158 -12.31 24.15 5.80
CA THR A 158 -13.23 25.17 6.32
C THR A 158 -14.49 24.50 6.82
N TYR A 159 -14.89 24.84 8.04
CA TYR A 159 -16.20 24.45 8.55
C TYR A 159 -17.27 25.32 7.89
N VAL A 160 -18.27 24.69 7.29
CA VAL A 160 -19.42 25.37 6.67
C VAL A 160 -20.71 24.65 7.05
N GLU A 161 -21.83 25.36 6.93
CA GLU A 161 -23.15 24.80 7.21
C GLU A 161 -23.58 23.78 6.14
N GLN A 162 -24.49 22.87 6.51
CA GLN A 162 -24.96 21.80 5.64
C GLN A 162 -25.55 22.32 4.32
N GLU A 163 -26.28 23.44 4.36
CA GLU A 163 -26.89 24.07 3.18
C GLU A 163 -25.83 24.55 2.18
N THR A 164 -24.70 25.09 2.67
CA THR A 164 -23.58 25.50 1.82
C THR A 164 -22.93 24.29 1.14
N VAL A 165 -22.75 23.18 1.86
CA VAL A 165 -22.23 21.93 1.28
C VAL A 165 -23.18 21.37 0.23
N ALA A 166 -24.49 21.41 0.49
CA ALA A 166 -25.51 20.96 -0.45
C ALA A 166 -25.50 21.81 -1.73
N LEU A 167 -25.43 23.13 -1.61
CA LEU A 167 -25.31 24.03 -2.75
C LEU A 167 -24.02 23.78 -3.55
N ALA A 168 -22.88 23.69 -2.88
CA ALA A 168 -21.60 23.41 -3.52
C ALA A 168 -21.61 22.07 -4.28
N THR A 169 -22.27 21.06 -3.71
CA THR A 169 -22.44 19.74 -4.32
C THR A 169 -23.35 19.82 -5.55
N ASN A 170 -24.50 20.49 -5.45
CA ASN A 170 -25.40 20.66 -6.60
C ASN A 170 -24.72 21.41 -7.76
N LEU A 171 -23.97 22.49 -7.47
CA LEU A 171 -23.22 23.24 -8.48
C LEU A 171 -22.08 22.38 -9.08
N ALA A 172 -21.40 21.56 -8.28
CA ALA A 172 -20.37 20.65 -8.77
C ALA A 172 -20.94 19.55 -9.68
N VAL A 173 -22.10 18.99 -9.34
CA VAL A 173 -22.81 18.00 -10.17
C VAL A 173 -23.24 18.61 -11.50
N LEU A 174 -23.78 19.83 -11.49
CA LEU A 174 -24.14 20.55 -12.72
C LEU A 174 -22.93 20.74 -13.63
N LYS A 175 -21.81 21.24 -13.09
CA LYS A 175 -20.56 21.38 -13.86
C LYS A 175 -20.02 20.05 -14.37
N PHE A 176 -20.08 18.99 -13.56
CA PHE A 176 -19.59 17.67 -13.94
C PHE A 176 -20.40 17.07 -15.10
N ASN A 177 -21.72 17.24 -15.09
CA ASN A 177 -22.61 16.69 -16.11
C ASN A 177 -22.64 17.54 -17.38
N ASP A 178 -22.81 18.85 -17.23
CA ASP A 178 -23.18 19.75 -18.33
C ASP A 178 -22.11 20.82 -18.61
N GLY A 179 -21.03 20.88 -17.82
CA GLY A 179 -19.99 21.90 -17.96
C GLY A 179 -20.35 23.24 -17.33
N ASP A 180 -19.44 24.21 -17.46
CA ASP A 180 -19.62 25.58 -16.97
C ASP A 180 -20.72 26.34 -17.71
N ILE A 181 -21.07 25.93 -18.93
CA ILE A 181 -22.19 26.52 -19.67
C ILE A 181 -23.54 26.35 -18.93
N SER A 182 -23.67 25.32 -18.08
CA SER A 182 -24.88 25.10 -17.26
C SER A 182 -25.16 26.24 -16.29
N PHE A 183 -24.12 26.95 -15.82
CA PHE A 183 -24.29 28.11 -14.93
C PHE A 183 -24.95 29.30 -15.62
N LEU A 184 -24.88 29.42 -16.95
CA LEU A 184 -25.54 30.49 -17.68
C LEU A 184 -27.06 30.41 -17.53
N LYS A 185 -27.61 29.19 -17.54
CA LYS A 185 -29.04 28.94 -17.32
C LYS A 185 -29.46 29.30 -15.89
N ILE A 186 -28.61 28.99 -14.91
CA ILE A 186 -28.86 29.39 -13.50
C ILE A 186 -28.90 30.91 -13.37
N PHE A 187 -28.01 31.63 -14.05
CA PHE A 187 -28.04 33.09 -14.05
C PHE A 187 -29.33 33.62 -14.66
N GLU A 188 -29.78 33.08 -15.79
CA GLU A 188 -31.06 33.44 -16.41
C GLU A 188 -32.26 33.18 -15.47
N ASP A 189 -32.29 32.03 -14.78
CA ASP A 189 -33.33 31.68 -13.79
C ASP A 189 -33.33 32.61 -12.56
N LEU A 190 -32.20 33.27 -12.29
CA LEU A 190 -32.04 34.27 -11.23
C LEU A 190 -32.27 35.71 -11.74
N ASP A 191 -32.81 35.87 -12.95
CA ASP A 191 -32.99 37.16 -13.64
C ASP A 191 -31.67 37.94 -13.86
N ILE A 192 -30.54 37.23 -13.94
CA ILE A 192 -29.20 37.78 -14.22
C ILE A 192 -28.84 37.45 -15.66
N SER A 193 -28.85 38.46 -16.54
CA SER A 193 -28.41 38.26 -17.93
C SER A 193 -26.88 38.09 -18.01
N PRO A 194 -26.36 36.95 -18.51
CA PRO A 194 -24.92 36.74 -18.60
C PRO A 194 -24.27 37.67 -19.64
N GLY A 195 -23.20 38.35 -19.25
CA GLY A 195 -22.43 39.20 -20.15
C GLY A 195 -21.57 38.40 -21.14
N LEU A 196 -21.15 39.05 -22.23
CA LEU A 196 -20.30 38.46 -23.28
C LEU A 196 -19.06 37.72 -22.73
N PHE A 197 -18.39 38.31 -21.74
CA PHE A 197 -17.20 37.72 -21.12
C PHE A 197 -17.51 36.50 -20.26
N THR A 198 -18.67 36.48 -19.60
CA THR A 198 -19.13 35.33 -18.81
C THR A 198 -19.43 34.14 -19.72
N CYS A 199 -20.14 34.37 -20.83
CA CYS A 199 -20.42 33.33 -21.83
C CYS A 199 -19.13 32.78 -22.44
N LYS A 200 -18.18 33.66 -22.80
CA LYS A 200 -16.89 33.24 -23.35
C LYS A 200 -16.05 32.48 -22.33
N GLY A 201 -16.02 32.92 -21.07
CA GLY A 201 -15.29 32.24 -20.00
C GLY A 201 -15.81 30.83 -19.72
N ALA A 202 -17.13 30.64 -19.74
CA ALA A 202 -17.75 29.31 -19.59
C ALA A 202 -17.33 28.36 -20.73
N ASP A 203 -17.40 28.83 -21.98
CA ASP A 203 -16.99 28.06 -23.17
C ASP A 203 -15.49 27.70 -23.15
N ASP A 204 -14.63 28.64 -22.74
CA ASP A 204 -13.19 28.38 -22.61
C ASP A 204 -12.88 27.36 -21.49
N CYS A 205 -13.59 27.42 -20.36
CA CYS A 205 -13.46 26.44 -19.27
C CYS A 205 -13.93 25.05 -19.69
N ASP A 206 -15.03 24.94 -20.45
CA ASP A 206 -15.52 23.67 -20.97
C ASP A 206 -14.58 23.05 -22.02
N LYS A 207 -13.95 23.86 -22.88
CA LYS A 207 -12.90 23.38 -23.78
C LYS A 207 -11.67 22.88 -23.03
N ALA A 208 -11.33 23.49 -21.90
CA ALA A 208 -10.21 23.05 -21.07
C ALA A 208 -10.54 21.74 -20.33
N ARG A 209 -11.81 21.52 -19.94
CA ARG A 209 -12.31 20.31 -19.27
C ARG A 209 -12.09 19.03 -20.09
N ILE A 210 -12.30 19.09 -21.41
CA ILE A 210 -12.25 17.92 -22.31
C ILE A 210 -10.80 17.50 -22.65
N LYS A 211 -9.79 18.31 -22.27
CA LYS A 211 -8.39 17.96 -22.46
C LYS A 211 -7.92 17.02 -21.34
N LEU A 212 -7.66 15.76 -21.72
CA LEU A 212 -7.00 14.75 -20.89
C LEU A 212 -5.54 15.10 -20.60
#